data_AF-A0A7Y1XRW3-F1
#
_entry.id   AF-A0A7Y1XRW3-F1
#
_cell.length_a   1.000
_cell.length_b   1.000
_cell.length_c   1.000
_cell.angle_alpha   90.00
_cell.angle_beta   90.00
_cell.angle_gamma   90.00
#
_symmetry.space_group_name_H-M   'P 1'
#
loop_
_entity.id
_entity.type
_entity.pdbx_description
1 polymer ?
#
loop_
_entity_poly.entity_id
_entity_poly.type
_entity_poly.pdbx_seq_one_letter_code
_entity_poly.pdbx_strand_id
1 'polypeptide(L)'
;MDVATRAAAMGGSQDAVVAALLHDVGKRHADLGAVGRSLATALGGIRFPLRGRYLIYRDHGQRGAAELKEAFAPSLAIAFAAGHPGPLPEGQDQQSWSILAEADHVA
;
A
#
# COMPACT_ATOMS: atom_id res chain seq x y z
N MET A 1 -15.26 -7.75 0.97
CA MET A 1 -14.68 -7.33 2.27
C MET A 1 -13.38 -6.62 1.95
N ASP A 2 -13.17 -5.38 2.39
CA ASP A 2 -11.92 -4.66 2.14
C ASP A 2 -10.75 -5.16 3.02
N VAL A 3 -9.53 -4.74 2.71
CA VAL A 3 -8.30 -5.15 3.39
C VAL A 3 -8.37 -4.89 4.90
N ALA A 4 -8.90 -3.73 5.31
CA ALA A 4 -9.00 -3.34 6.71
C ALA A 4 -9.96 -4.25 7.50
N THR A 5 -11.11 -4.57 6.90
CA THR A 5 -12.08 -5.49 7.49
C THR A 5 -11.51 -6.91 7.60
N ARG A 6 -10.74 -7.37 6.60
CA ARG A 6 -10.03 -8.66 6.67
C ARG A 6 -8.97 -8.68 7.76
N ALA A 7 -8.13 -7.64 7.82
CA ALA A 7 -7.10 -7.52 8.85
C ALA A 7 -7.72 -7.55 10.26
N ALA A 8 -8.84 -6.84 10.48
CA ALA A 8 -9.57 -6.89 11.75
C ALA A 8 -10.12 -8.29 12.06
N ALA A 9 -10.72 -8.97 11.07
CA ALA A 9 -11.24 -10.33 11.24
C ALA A 9 -10.15 -11.37 11.55
N MET A 10 -8.92 -11.11 11.11
CA MET A 10 -7.73 -11.93 11.39
C MET A 10 -7.08 -11.61 12.74
N GLY A 11 -7.67 -10.73 13.55
CA GLY A 11 -7.11 -10.33 14.86
C GLY A 11 -5.98 -9.30 14.75
N GLY A 12 -5.93 -8.54 13.65
CA GLY A 12 -5.00 -7.43 13.50
C GLY A 12 -5.19 -6.36 14.59
N SER A 13 -4.08 -5.77 15.03
CA SER A 13 -4.09 -4.64 15.96
C SER A 13 -4.77 -3.41 15.34
N GLN A 14 -5.09 -2.41 16.16
CA GLN A 14 -5.60 -1.13 15.66
C GLN A 14 -4.64 -0.49 14.65
N ASP A 15 -3.32 -0.56 14.89
CA ASP A 15 -2.31 -0.06 13.96
C ASP A 15 -2.29 -0.83 12.64
N ALA A 16 -2.53 -2.14 12.66
CA ALA A 16 -2.67 -2.93 11.44
C ALA A 16 -3.93 -2.53 10.66
N VAL A 17 -5.06 -2.29 11.32
CA VAL A 17 -6.27 -1.80 10.65
C VAL A 17 -6.05 -0.41 10.03
N VAL A 18 -5.36 0.49 10.74
CA VAL A 18 -4.99 1.81 10.21
C VAL A 18 -4.04 1.68 9.01
N ALA A 19 -3.04 0.82 9.09
CA ALA A 19 -2.14 0.54 7.98
C ALA A 19 -2.91 0.01 6.76
N ALA A 20 -3.82 -0.95 6.94
CA ALA A 20 -4.67 -1.47 5.87
C ALA A 20 -5.54 -0.39 5.21
N LEU A 21 -6.09 0.56 5.99
CA LEU A 21 -6.88 1.67 5.44
C LEU A 21 -6.04 2.65 4.62
N LEU A 22 -4.78 2.86 5.00
CA LEU A 22 -3.94 3.94 4.48
C LEU A 22 -2.88 3.50 3.47
N HIS A 23 -2.61 2.20 3.35
CA HIS A 23 -1.50 1.66 2.53
C HIS A 23 -1.50 2.16 1.08
N ASP A 24 -2.70 2.42 0.55
CA ASP A 24 -2.95 2.82 -0.82
C ASP A 24 -3.22 4.33 -1.02
N VAL A 25 -3.09 5.15 0.02
CA VAL A 25 -3.44 6.59 -0.02
C VAL A 25 -2.73 7.31 -1.17
N GLY A 26 -1.50 6.92 -1.48
CA GLY A 26 -0.69 7.51 -2.55
C GLY A 26 -1.26 7.33 -3.96
N LYS A 27 -2.16 6.36 -4.19
CA LYS A 27 -2.80 6.15 -5.51
C LYS A 27 -3.60 7.37 -5.98
N ARG A 28 -4.03 8.25 -5.05
CA ARG A 28 -4.76 9.49 -5.35
C ARG A 28 -3.95 10.48 -6.17
N HIS A 29 -2.61 10.48 -6.03
CA HIS A 29 -1.72 11.43 -6.71
C HIS A 29 -1.62 11.21 -8.22
N ALA A 30 -1.98 10.01 -8.69
CA ALA A 30 -1.89 9.67 -10.10
C ALA A 30 -3.07 10.21 -10.92
N ASP A 31 -4.19 10.58 -10.29
CA ASP A 31 -5.43 10.96 -10.97
C ASP A 31 -5.79 9.98 -12.11
N LEU A 32 -5.77 8.68 -11.76
CA LEU A 32 -6.14 7.58 -12.64
C LEU A 32 -7.44 6.95 -12.13
N GLY A 33 -8.43 6.84 -13.01
CA GLY A 33 -9.59 5.96 -12.82
C GLY A 33 -9.20 4.48 -12.91
N ALA A 34 -10.14 3.58 -12.65
CA ALA A 34 -9.89 2.14 -12.59
C ALA A 34 -9.16 1.60 -13.84
N VAL A 35 -9.62 1.96 -15.05
CA VAL A 35 -9.00 1.54 -16.32
C VAL A 35 -7.53 1.98 -16.41
N GLY A 36 -7.23 3.23 -16.03
CA GLY A 36 -5.86 3.75 -16.05
C GLY A 36 -4.95 3.01 -15.07
N ARG A 37 -5.46 2.65 -13.89
CA ARG A 37 -4.72 1.87 -12.89
C ARG A 37 -4.41 0.46 -13.41
N SER A 38 -5.38 -0.21 -14.03
CA SER A 38 -5.18 -1.54 -14.64
C SER A 38 -4.11 -1.51 -15.75
N LEU A 39 -4.16 -0.50 -16.62
CA LEU A 39 -3.14 -0.30 -17.65
C LEU A 39 -1.75 -0.02 -17.04
N ALA A 40 -1.67 0.80 -16.00
CA ALA A 40 -0.43 1.08 -15.29
C ALA A 40 0.22 -0.20 -14.74
N THR A 41 -0.58 -1.05 -14.10
CA THR A 41 -0.14 -2.35 -13.58
C THR A 41 0.35 -3.26 -14.69
N ALA A 42 -0.41 -3.40 -15.79
CA ALA A 42 -0.03 -4.26 -16.91
C ALA A 42 1.28 -3.80 -17.58
N LEU A 43 1.42 -2.50 -17.84
CA LEU A 43 2.63 -1.92 -18.42
C LEU A 43 3.83 -2.07 -17.48
N GLY A 44 3.63 -1.91 -16.17
CA GLY A 44 4.66 -2.17 -15.16
C GLY A 44 5.13 -3.63 -15.15
N GLY A 45 4.21 -4.58 -15.28
CA GLY A 45 4.50 -6.02 -15.31
C GLY A 45 5.40 -6.44 -16.48
N ILE A 46 5.24 -5.81 -17.66
CA ILE A 46 6.09 -6.04 -18.83
C ILE A 46 7.32 -5.12 -18.89
N ARG A 47 7.61 -4.39 -17.80
CA ARG A 47 8.72 -3.42 -17.68
C ARG A 47 8.71 -2.33 -18.76
N PHE A 48 7.52 -1.96 -19.24
CA PHE A 48 7.40 -0.86 -20.19
C PHE A 48 7.75 0.48 -19.51
N PRO A 49 8.45 1.41 -20.18
CA PRO A 49 8.77 2.71 -19.61
C PRO A 49 7.50 3.51 -19.28
N LEU A 50 7.21 3.70 -17.99
CA LEU A 50 6.09 4.52 -17.53
C LEU A 50 6.49 6.00 -17.45
N ARG A 51 5.56 6.89 -17.78
CA ARG A 51 5.74 8.35 -17.70
C ARG A 51 4.51 9.01 -17.10
N GLY A 52 4.68 10.24 -16.60
CA GLY A 52 3.59 11.07 -16.08
C GLY A 52 2.78 10.37 -14.99
N ARG A 53 1.45 10.34 -15.15
CA ARG A 53 0.51 9.75 -14.19
C ARG A 53 0.76 8.26 -13.92
N TYR A 54 1.18 7.49 -14.93
CA TYR A 54 1.50 6.08 -14.76
C TYR A 54 2.74 5.86 -13.89
N LEU A 55 3.74 6.73 -14.02
CA LEU A 55 4.93 6.73 -13.18
C LEU A 55 4.57 7.10 -11.73
N ILE A 56 3.72 8.12 -11.56
CA ILE A 56 3.21 8.51 -10.24
C ILE A 56 2.43 7.35 -9.59
N TYR A 57 1.60 6.64 -10.36
CA TYR A 57 0.90 5.45 -9.89
C TYR A 57 1.85 4.33 -9.53
N ARG A 58 2.88 4.05 -10.33
CA ARG A 58 3.89 3.03 -9.98
C ARG A 58 4.56 3.36 -8.65
N ASP A 59 4.90 4.62 -8.44
CA ASP A 59 5.59 5.11 -7.24
C ASP A 59 4.61 5.47 -6.10
N HIS A 60 3.35 5.02 -6.16
CA HIS A 60 2.31 5.39 -5.20
C HIS A 60 2.66 5.05 -3.76
N GLY A 61 3.30 3.89 -3.52
CA GLY A 61 3.67 3.46 -2.17
C GLY A 61 4.66 4.42 -1.50
N GLN A 62 5.73 4.79 -2.22
CA GLN A 62 6.73 5.74 -1.71
C GLN A 62 6.16 7.14 -1.48
N ARG A 63 5.28 7.61 -2.38
CA ARG A 63 4.59 8.89 -2.23
C ARG A 63 3.61 8.89 -1.07
N GLY A 64 2.84 7.82 -0.92
CA GLY A 64 1.92 7.62 0.20
C GLY A 64 2.65 7.57 1.53
N ALA A 65 3.77 6.85 1.61
CA ALA A 65 4.60 6.81 2.82
C ALA A 65 5.17 8.18 3.22
N ALA A 66 5.61 8.99 2.24
CA ALA A 66 6.07 10.35 2.51
C ALA A 66 4.94 11.22 3.09
N GLU A 67 3.74 11.17 2.50
CA GLU A 67 2.56 11.88 3.01
C GLU A 67 2.15 11.42 4.41
N LEU A 68 2.13 10.11 4.66
CA LEU A 68 1.81 9.54 5.97
C LEU A 68 2.84 9.95 7.03
N LYS A 69 4.11 10.06 6.65
CA LYS A 69 5.17 10.54 7.54
C LYS A 69 4.97 12.01 7.90
N GLU A 70 4.62 12.86 6.94
CA GLU A 70 4.29 14.28 7.18
C GLU A 70 3.06 14.43 8.09
N ALA A 71 2.10 13.51 7.99
CA ALA A 71 0.91 13.46 8.84
C ALA A 71 1.13 12.81 10.20
N PHE A 72 2.36 12.41 10.56
CA PHE A 72 2.69 11.68 11.79
C PHE A 72 1.85 10.40 11.99
N ALA A 73 1.55 9.69 10.90
CA ALA A 73 0.83 8.42 10.95
C ALA A 73 1.65 7.34 11.69
N PRO A 74 1.01 6.25 12.17
CA PRO A 74 1.71 5.13 12.80
C PRO A 74 2.82 4.56 11.91
N SER A 75 3.93 4.13 12.54
CA SER A 75 5.12 3.63 11.83
C SER A 75 4.80 2.45 10.91
N LEU A 76 3.90 1.55 11.34
CA LEU A 76 3.45 0.41 10.54
C LEU A 76 2.72 0.86 9.27
N ALA A 77 1.89 1.90 9.33
CA ALA A 77 1.18 2.42 8.16
C ALA A 77 2.15 3.01 7.13
N ILE A 78 3.14 3.77 7.59
CA ILE A 78 4.20 4.34 6.75
C ILE A 78 5.02 3.22 6.10
N ALA A 79 5.45 2.24 6.90
CA ALA A 79 6.27 1.12 6.44
C ALA A 79 5.51 0.24 5.44
N PHE A 80 4.25 -0.08 5.73
CA PHE A 80 3.43 -0.90 4.86
C PHE A 80 3.18 -0.16 3.54
N ALA A 81 2.74 1.10 3.56
CA ALA A 81 2.57 1.91 2.33
C ALA A 81 3.85 1.94 1.46
N ALA A 82 5.03 2.07 2.06
CA ALA A 82 6.30 2.14 1.32
C ALA A 82 6.71 0.81 0.68
N GLY A 83 6.47 -0.30 1.39
CA GLY A 83 7.14 -1.57 1.14
C GLY A 83 6.26 -2.70 0.61
N HIS A 84 4.94 -2.59 0.66
CA HIS A 84 4.05 -3.65 0.16
C HIS A 84 3.85 -3.56 -1.38
N PRO A 85 3.69 -4.70 -2.08
CA PRO A 85 4.07 -6.04 -1.62
C PRO A 85 5.60 -6.16 -1.58
N GLY A 86 6.14 -6.63 -0.45
CA GLY A 86 7.58 -6.74 -0.24
C GLY A 86 7.94 -7.35 1.12
N PRO A 87 9.23 -7.54 1.40
CA PRO A 87 9.69 -8.17 2.63
C PRO A 87 9.38 -7.28 3.86
N LEU A 88 9.31 -7.92 5.03
CA LEU A 88 9.23 -7.23 6.33
C LEU A 88 10.42 -6.26 6.48
N PRO A 89 10.18 -4.96 6.70
CA PRO A 89 11.24 -4.01 7.02
C PRO A 89 11.81 -4.25 8.43
N GLU A 90 13.10 -3.91 8.63
CA GLU A 90 13.74 -4.00 9.95
C GLU A 90 12.98 -3.19 11.01
N GLY A 91 12.82 -3.76 12.20
CA GLY A 91 12.16 -3.11 13.34
C GLY A 91 10.63 -3.08 13.28
N GLN A 92 10.00 -3.66 12.25
CA GLN A 92 8.55 -3.82 12.18
C GLN A 92 8.10 -5.15 12.80
N ASP A 93 6.87 -5.15 13.32
CA ASP A 93 6.26 -6.35 13.91
C ASP A 93 5.91 -7.38 12.83
N GLN A 94 6.49 -8.58 12.93
CA GLN A 94 6.30 -9.67 11.98
C GLN A 94 4.84 -10.13 11.91
N GLN A 95 4.15 -10.19 13.05
CA GLN A 95 2.77 -10.68 13.09
C GLN A 95 1.83 -9.72 12.35
N SER A 96 1.91 -8.42 12.65
CA SER A 96 1.11 -7.38 12.00
C SER A 96 1.40 -7.29 10.51
N TRP A 97 2.67 -7.38 10.10
CA TRP A 97 3.03 -7.41 8.69
C TRP A 97 2.46 -8.62 7.94
N SER A 98 2.52 -9.81 8.55
CA SER A 98 1.94 -11.03 7.96
C SER A 98 0.42 -10.94 7.82
N ILE A 99 -0.28 -10.43 8.84
CA ILE A 99 -1.74 -10.22 8.77
C ILE A 99 -2.07 -9.24 7.64
N LEU A 100 -1.35 -8.13 7.55
CA LEU A 100 -1.55 -7.12 6.51
C LEU A 100 -1.32 -7.67 5.10
N ALA A 101 -0.20 -8.36 4.88
CA ALA A 101 0.13 -8.94 3.59
C ALA A 101 -0.90 -9.98 3.15
N GLU A 102 -1.31 -10.87 4.06
CA GLU A 102 -2.34 -11.87 3.79
C GLU A 102 -3.70 -11.21 3.53
N ALA A 103 -4.06 -10.19 4.32
CA ALA A 103 -5.29 -9.43 4.11
C ALA A 103 -5.31 -8.68 2.77
N ASP A 104 -4.17 -8.30 2.21
CA ASP A 104 -4.07 -7.63 0.91
C ASP A 104 -4.06 -8.60 -0.28
N HIS A 105 -3.42 -9.77 -0.12
CA HIS A 105 -3.28 -10.78 -1.18
C HIS A 105 -4.59 -11.39 -1.69
N VAL A 106 -5.68 -11.37 -0.90
CA VAL A 106 -6.98 -11.99 -1.24
C VAL A 106 -7.94 -10.99 -1.91
N ALA A 107 -7.42 -9.97 -2.60
CA ALA A 107 -8.22 -8.98 -3.34
C ALA A 107 -8.40 -9.34 -4.83
#